data_AF-A0A8H3ZQE8-F1
#
_entry.id   AF-A0A8H3ZQE8-F1
#
_cell.length_a   1.000
_cell.length_b   1.000
_cell.length_c   1.000
_cell.angle_alpha   90.00
_cell.angle_beta   90.00
_cell.angle_gamma   90.00
#
_symmetry.space_group_name_H-M   'P 1'
#
loop_
_entity.id
_entity.type
_entity.pdbx_description
1 polymer ?
#
loop_
_entity_poly.entity_id
_entity_poly.type
_entity_poly.pdbx_seq_one_letter_code
_entity_poly.pdbx_strand_id
1 'polypeptide(L)'
;MKAAVILSLAALAFGSAIEKRECSGNNCNRQVTGTRDGLLPITSRKADCSSFMQATVTPSPTTVTVTVTAPARLRRNGEIVNRQVTAYPTVIPAYASSCDDAAEYSSACSCWGITAVTSTAPRPTVTVTTTADYCEDL
;
A
#
# COMPACT_ATOMS: atom_id res chain seq x y z
N MET A 1 -50.24 -31.24 -2.02
CA MET A 1 -48.88 -31.59 -2.48
C MET A 1 -47.88 -30.79 -1.65
N LYS A 2 -47.14 -31.46 -0.77
CA LYS A 2 -46.15 -30.86 0.15
C LYS A 2 -44.77 -31.12 -0.43
N ALA A 3 -44.07 -30.08 -0.88
CA ALA A 3 -42.66 -30.17 -1.27
C ALA A 3 -41.84 -29.50 -0.16
N ALA A 4 -41.18 -30.32 0.66
CA ALA A 4 -40.17 -29.87 1.60
C ALA A 4 -38.84 -29.73 0.83
N VAL A 5 -38.39 -28.49 0.63
CA VAL A 5 -37.06 -28.21 0.09
C VAL A 5 -36.08 -28.25 1.26
N ILE A 6 -35.31 -29.34 1.35
CA ILE A 6 -34.22 -29.47 2.31
C ILE A 6 -33.03 -28.69 1.74
N LEU A 7 -32.91 -27.42 2.16
CA LEU A 7 -31.75 -26.59 1.82
C LEU A 7 -30.61 -26.91 2.81
N SER A 8 -29.65 -27.70 2.35
CA SER A 8 -28.43 -28.03 3.11
C SER A 8 -27.50 -26.82 3.12
N LEU A 9 -27.47 -26.07 4.23
CA LEU A 9 -26.41 -25.09 4.48
C LEU A 9 -25.14 -25.84 4.91
N ALA A 10 -24.25 -26.12 3.97
CA ALA A 10 -22.86 -26.45 4.29
C ALA A 10 -22.18 -25.17 4.82
N ALA A 11 -22.14 -25.03 6.14
CA ALA A 11 -21.35 -23.98 6.79
C ALA A 11 -19.86 -24.32 6.61
N LEU A 12 -19.17 -23.59 5.72
CA LEU A 12 -17.72 -23.53 5.72
C LEU A 12 -17.29 -22.73 6.95
N ALA A 13 -17.11 -23.42 8.07
CA ALA A 13 -16.43 -22.85 9.22
C ALA A 13 -14.95 -22.70 8.86
N PHE A 14 -14.54 -21.49 8.49
CA PHE A 14 -13.13 -21.10 8.53
C PHE A 14 -12.72 -21.02 10.01
N GLY A 15 -12.39 -22.17 10.59
CA GLY A 15 -11.73 -22.24 11.88
C GLY A 15 -10.36 -21.62 11.73
N SER A 16 -10.21 -20.35 12.08
CA SER A 16 -8.89 -19.78 12.31
C SER A 16 -8.34 -20.48 13.55
N ALA A 17 -7.44 -21.45 13.36
CA ALA A 17 -6.64 -21.96 14.46
C ALA A 17 -5.87 -20.76 15.03
N ILE A 18 -6.31 -20.25 16.18
CA ILE A 18 -5.52 -19.32 16.98
C ILE A 18 -4.45 -20.18 17.65
N GLU A 19 -3.46 -20.62 16.88
CA GLU A 19 -2.20 -21.01 17.50
C GLU A 19 -1.64 -19.76 18.17
N LYS A 20 -1.30 -19.88 19.45
CA LYS A 20 -0.57 -18.85 20.18
C LYS A 20 0.75 -18.63 19.44
N ARG A 21 0.82 -17.59 18.61
CA ARG A 21 2.06 -17.18 17.95
C ARG A 21 3.01 -16.68 19.04
N GLU A 22 4.08 -17.42 19.27
CA GLU A 22 5.13 -16.98 20.18
C GLU A 22 6.06 -16.02 19.43
N CYS A 23 5.75 -14.73 19.59
CA CYS A 23 6.67 -13.67 19.18
C CYS A 23 7.93 -13.70 20.02
N SER A 24 9.04 -13.20 19.47
CA SER A 24 10.25 -13.02 20.25
C SER A 24 9.95 -12.15 21.48
N GLY A 25 10.52 -12.49 22.63
CA GLY A 25 10.23 -11.81 23.90
C GLY A 25 10.83 -10.41 24.06
N ASN A 26 11.04 -9.67 22.97
CA ASN A 26 11.66 -8.35 22.94
C ASN A 26 10.69 -7.22 23.35
N ASN A 27 11.23 -6.02 23.58
CA ASN A 27 10.45 -4.89 24.07
C ASN A 27 9.50 -4.30 23.01
N CYS A 28 9.86 -4.38 21.71
CA CYS A 28 8.97 -4.03 20.61
C CYS A 28 7.70 -4.90 20.62
N ASN A 29 7.85 -6.23 20.62
CA ASN A 29 6.71 -7.16 20.66
C ASN A 29 5.86 -6.98 21.91
N ARG A 30 6.46 -6.67 23.07
CA ARG A 30 5.70 -6.40 24.30
C ARG A 30 4.80 -5.16 24.19
N GLN A 31 5.23 -4.13 23.46
CA GLN A 31 4.41 -2.94 23.21
C GLN A 31 3.38 -3.16 22.11
N VAL A 32 3.74 -3.89 21.06
CA VAL A 32 2.85 -4.15 19.92
C VAL A 32 1.80 -5.18 20.27
N THR A 33 2.17 -6.37 20.75
CA THR A 33 1.27 -7.53 20.92
C THR A 33 0.90 -7.83 22.37
N GLY A 34 1.60 -7.25 23.35
CA GLY A 34 1.41 -7.56 24.77
C GLY A 34 -0.01 -7.28 25.29
N THR A 35 -0.43 -8.02 26.32
CA THR A 35 -1.78 -7.96 26.91
C THR A 35 -1.82 -7.34 28.31
N ARG A 36 -0.72 -6.70 28.73
CA ARG A 36 -0.60 -6.01 30.02
C ARG A 36 -1.49 -4.76 30.05
N ASP A 37 -2.04 -4.44 31.23
CA ASP A 37 -2.73 -3.18 31.52
C ASP A 37 -1.84 -1.94 31.29
N GLY A 38 -2.47 -0.83 30.89
CA GLY A 38 -1.78 0.43 30.57
C GLY A 38 -1.24 0.52 29.14
N LEU A 39 -1.40 -0.52 28.32
CA LEU A 39 -1.18 -0.46 26.88
C LEU A 39 -2.41 0.11 26.16
N LEU A 40 -2.18 0.67 24.96
CA LEU A 40 -3.28 1.01 24.07
C LEU A 40 -4.14 -0.22 23.75
N PRO A 41 -5.46 -0.05 23.51
CA PRO A 41 -6.35 -1.15 23.18
C PRO A 41 -5.77 -2.03 22.06
N ILE A 42 -5.96 -3.35 22.18
CA ILE A 42 -5.52 -4.32 21.17
C ILE A 42 -6.09 -3.97 19.79
N THR A 43 -7.33 -3.51 19.73
CA THR A 43 -7.99 -3.11 18.48
C THR A 43 -7.27 -1.94 17.81
N SER A 44 -6.85 -0.93 18.57
CA SER A 44 -6.09 0.21 18.07
C SER A 44 -4.73 -0.23 17.53
N ARG A 45 -3.97 -1.01 18.30
CA ARG A 45 -2.64 -1.48 17.86
C ARG A 45 -2.71 -2.39 16.64
N LYS A 46 -3.75 -3.23 16.54
CA LYS A 46 -4.03 -4.03 15.33
C LYS A 46 -4.38 -3.17 14.12
N ALA A 47 -5.13 -2.09 14.31
CA ALA A 47 -5.43 -1.13 13.25
C ALA A 47 -4.15 -0.41 12.78
N ASP A 48 -3.30 0.02 13.72
CA ASP A 48 -2.01 0.63 13.41
C ASP A 48 -1.10 -0.34 12.65
N CYS A 49 -1.02 -1.59 13.08
CA CYS A 49 -0.31 -2.63 12.33
C CYS A 49 -0.88 -2.84 10.92
N SER A 50 -2.20 -2.90 10.77
CA SER A 50 -2.84 -3.07 9.46
C SER A 50 -2.52 -1.91 8.51
N SER A 51 -2.52 -0.68 9.03
CA SER A 51 -2.15 0.53 8.30
C SER A 51 -0.67 0.52 7.92
N PHE A 52 0.21 0.20 8.87
CA PHE A 52 1.66 0.16 8.64
C PHE A 52 2.09 -0.91 7.63
N MET A 53 1.36 -2.02 7.57
CA MET A 53 1.63 -3.12 6.65
C MET A 53 1.11 -2.86 5.22
N GLN A 54 0.57 -1.67 4.93
CA GLN A 54 0.06 -1.30 3.61
C GLN A 54 1.10 -0.52 2.78
N ALA A 55 1.61 -1.14 1.72
CA ALA A 55 2.41 -0.48 0.71
C ALA A 55 1.52 0.14 -0.38
N THR A 56 1.92 1.30 -0.91
CA THR A 56 1.23 1.95 -2.04
C THR A 56 2.15 2.02 -3.25
N VAL A 57 1.68 1.47 -4.36
CA VAL A 57 2.36 1.51 -5.66
C VAL A 57 1.73 2.61 -6.51
N THR A 58 2.53 3.57 -6.97
CA THR A 58 2.14 4.58 -7.94
C THR A 58 2.69 4.20 -9.32
N PRO A 59 1.84 3.84 -10.29
CA PRO A 59 2.29 3.44 -11.63
C PRO A 59 3.04 4.56 -12.37
N SER A 60 3.84 4.17 -13.36
CA SER A 60 4.49 5.14 -14.27
C SER A 60 3.42 5.95 -15.03
N PRO A 61 3.63 7.26 -15.28
CA PRO A 61 2.61 8.09 -15.93
C PRO A 61 2.29 7.65 -17.37
N THR A 62 1.13 8.08 -17.86
CA THR A 62 0.80 8.09 -19.30
C THR A 62 1.16 9.45 -19.88
N THR A 63 1.88 9.49 -21.00
CA THR A 63 2.22 10.73 -21.70
C THR A 63 1.17 11.06 -22.76
N VAL A 64 0.62 12.27 -22.71
CA VAL A 64 -0.30 12.82 -23.71
C VAL A 64 0.42 13.93 -24.45
N THR A 65 0.56 13.81 -25.78
CA THR A 65 1.20 14.85 -26.59
C THR A 65 0.14 15.77 -27.19
N VAL A 66 0.27 17.08 -26.97
CA VAL A 66 -0.61 18.12 -27.51
C VAL A 66 0.18 18.94 -28.52
N THR A 67 -0.25 18.99 -29.77
CA THR A 67 0.43 19.76 -30.82
C THR A 67 -0.15 21.17 -30.95
N VAL A 68 0.68 22.22 -30.88
CA VAL A 68 0.29 23.64 -31.02
C VAL A 68 1.05 24.29 -32.18
N THR A 69 0.37 25.02 -33.06
CA THR A 69 1.02 25.69 -34.21
C THR A 69 1.63 27.04 -33.78
N ALA A 70 2.94 27.24 -33.89
CA ALA A 70 3.64 28.50 -33.55
C ALA A 70 4.95 28.66 -34.36
N PRO A 71 5.45 29.89 -34.63
CA PRO A 71 6.66 30.10 -35.43
C PRO A 71 7.98 29.69 -34.70
N ALA A 72 8.56 28.58 -35.16
CA ALA A 72 9.97 28.12 -35.19
C ALA A 72 10.96 28.41 -34.03
N ARG A 73 11.01 27.49 -33.04
CA ARG A 73 12.25 27.01 -32.38
C ARG A 73 12.03 25.59 -31.81
N LEU A 74 12.36 24.53 -32.57
CA LEU A 74 12.30 23.15 -32.06
C LEU A 74 13.52 22.82 -31.18
N ARG A 75 13.29 22.57 -29.89
CA ARG A 75 14.25 21.91 -28.98
C ARG A 75 13.90 20.43 -28.93
N ARG A 76 14.91 19.55 -29.00
CA ARG A 76 14.74 18.11 -28.79
C ARG A 76 14.23 17.90 -27.36
N ASN A 77 12.97 17.51 -27.20
CA ASN A 77 12.44 17.13 -25.89
C ASN A 77 13.17 15.86 -25.43
N GLY A 78 13.90 15.96 -24.32
CA GLY A 78 14.42 14.78 -23.64
C GLY A 78 13.25 14.00 -23.04
N GLU A 79 13.16 12.70 -23.36
CA GLU A 79 12.15 11.82 -22.77
C GLU A 79 12.47 11.67 -21.26
N ILE A 80 11.71 12.39 -20.42
CA ILE A 80 11.76 12.17 -18.97
C ILE A 80 10.94 10.92 -18.66
N VAL A 81 11.64 9.77 -18.59
CA VAL A 81 11.04 8.50 -18.17
C VAL A 81 10.79 8.54 -16.67
N ASN A 82 9.57 8.89 -16.26
CA ASN A 82 9.13 8.73 -14.88
C ASN A 82 8.90 7.26 -14.57
N ARG A 83 9.52 6.76 -13.49
CA ARG A 83 9.43 5.36 -13.05
C ARG A 83 8.29 5.19 -12.05
N GLN A 84 7.76 3.97 -11.97
CA GLN A 84 6.87 3.55 -10.90
C GLN A 84 7.59 3.69 -9.55
N VAL A 85 6.86 4.18 -8.54
CA VAL A 85 7.36 4.33 -7.16
C VAL A 85 6.52 3.48 -6.23
N THR A 86 7.17 2.80 -5.28
CA THR A 86 6.50 2.08 -4.20
C THR A 86 6.82 2.77 -2.88
N ALA A 87 5.79 3.19 -2.16
CA ALA A 87 5.90 3.83 -0.85
C ALA A 87 5.51 2.84 0.25
N TYR A 88 6.31 2.81 1.31
CA TYR A 88 6.07 2.02 2.53
C TYR A 88 5.92 2.97 3.72
N PRO A 89 5.01 2.68 4.66
CA PRO A 89 4.97 3.38 5.95
C PRO A 89 6.29 3.19 6.71
N THR A 90 6.82 4.28 7.25
CA THR A 90 8.07 4.28 8.05
C THR A 90 7.91 4.89 9.43
N VAL A 91 6.78 5.57 9.69
CA VAL A 91 6.51 6.23 10.97
C VAL A 91 6.03 5.19 11.98
N ILE A 92 6.87 4.89 12.96
CA ILE A 92 6.51 4.04 14.08
C ILE A 92 5.57 4.82 15.02
N PRO A 93 4.43 4.26 15.43
CA PRO A 93 3.57 4.90 16.43
C PRO A 93 4.30 5.13 17.76
N ALA A 94 4.03 6.26 18.42
CA ALA A 94 4.75 6.65 19.64
C ALA A 94 4.68 5.61 20.79
N TYR A 95 3.61 4.80 20.86
CA TYR A 95 3.47 3.75 21.86
C TYR A 95 4.41 2.55 21.63
N ALA A 96 4.98 2.41 20.44
CA ALA A 96 5.89 1.34 20.05
C ALA A 96 7.35 1.82 20.08
N SER A 97 7.66 2.66 21.07
CA SER A 97 8.94 3.36 21.22
C SER A 97 10.17 2.47 21.38
N SER A 98 10.00 1.17 21.67
CA SER A 98 11.12 0.21 21.72
C SER A 98 11.24 -0.65 20.47
N CYS A 99 10.59 -0.26 19.37
CA CYS A 99 10.94 -0.75 18.05
C CYS A 99 11.97 0.22 17.47
N ASP A 100 13.14 -0.29 17.11
CA ASP A 100 14.27 0.53 16.66
C ASP A 100 14.04 1.11 15.26
N ASP A 101 13.32 0.38 14.41
CA ASP A 101 13.02 0.79 13.04
C ASP A 101 11.71 0.19 12.49
N ALA A 102 11.37 0.60 11.27
CA ALA A 102 10.20 0.13 10.54
C ALA A 102 10.19 -1.39 10.29
N ALA A 103 11.36 -2.01 10.14
CA ALA A 103 11.49 -3.45 9.92
C ALA A 103 11.16 -4.21 11.21
N GLU A 104 11.59 -3.72 12.37
CA GLU A 104 11.25 -4.33 13.64
C GLU A 104 9.75 -4.20 13.95
N TYR A 105 9.15 -3.03 13.71
CA TYR A 105 7.72 -2.83 13.90
C TYR A 105 6.88 -3.70 12.95
N SER A 106 7.25 -3.80 11.66
CA SER A 106 6.57 -4.69 10.71
C SER A 106 6.75 -6.17 11.04
N SER A 107 7.89 -6.56 11.62
CA SER A 107 8.11 -7.92 12.14
C SER A 107 7.17 -8.23 13.30
N ALA A 108 6.98 -7.30 14.23
CA ALA A 108 6.03 -7.45 15.34
C ALA A 108 4.58 -7.59 14.84
N CYS A 109 4.18 -6.78 13.86
CA CYS A 109 2.87 -6.89 13.22
C CYS A 109 2.67 -8.24 12.49
N SER A 110 3.71 -8.70 11.77
CA SER A 110 3.71 -10.00 11.09
C SER A 110 3.61 -11.14 12.09
N CYS A 111 4.29 -11.03 13.23
CA CYS A 111 4.17 -12.00 14.31
C CYS A 111 2.75 -12.04 14.90
N TRP A 112 2.05 -10.91 14.94
CA TRP A 112 0.64 -10.86 15.32
C TRP A 112 -0.31 -11.48 14.28
N GLY A 113 0.22 -11.92 13.13
CA GLY A 113 -0.54 -12.51 12.03
C GLY A 113 -1.09 -11.47 11.04
N ILE A 114 -0.65 -10.22 11.12
CA ILE A 114 -1.05 -9.16 10.18
C ILE A 114 -0.04 -9.14 9.04
N THR A 115 -0.48 -9.49 7.83
CA THR A 115 0.39 -9.62 6.66
C THR A 115 0.48 -8.32 5.85
N ALA A 116 1.59 -8.15 5.14
CA ALA A 116 1.76 -7.04 4.22
C ALA A 116 0.74 -7.08 3.08
N VAL A 117 0.20 -5.91 2.73
CA VAL A 117 -0.71 -5.73 1.59
C VAL A 117 -0.21 -4.62 0.70
N THR A 118 -0.49 -4.70 -0.59
CA THR A 118 -0.11 -3.67 -1.56
C THR A 118 -1.33 -3.13 -2.26
N SER A 119 -1.45 -1.81 -2.31
CA SER A 119 -2.49 -1.09 -3.03
C SER A 119 -1.88 -0.36 -4.21
N THR A 120 -2.61 -0.30 -5.34
CA THR A 120 -2.17 0.46 -6.52
C THR A 120 -2.96 1.76 -6.60
N ALA A 121 -2.25 2.89 -6.58
CA ALA A 121 -2.82 4.21 -6.75
C ALA A 121 -3.19 4.46 -8.24
N PRO A 122 -4.05 5.45 -8.54
CA PRO A 122 -4.35 5.84 -9.92
C PRO A 122 -3.09 6.17 -10.72
N ARG A 123 -3.10 5.81 -12.00
CA ARG A 123 -2.00 6.15 -12.93
C ARG A 123 -2.00 7.66 -13.20
N PRO A 124 -0.88 8.37 -13.00
CA PRO A 124 -0.80 9.79 -13.33
C PRO A 124 -0.77 10.02 -14.84
N THR A 125 -1.21 11.21 -15.29
CA THR A 125 -1.13 11.64 -16.69
C THR A 125 -0.18 12.84 -16.77
N VAL A 126 0.75 12.79 -17.72
CA VAL A 126 1.69 13.88 -18.03
C VAL A 126 1.35 14.43 -19.41
N THR A 127 1.10 15.74 -19.50
CA THR A 127 0.83 16.41 -20.77
C THR A 127 2.12 17.05 -21.29
N VAL A 128 2.49 16.71 -22.53
CA VAL A 128 3.63 17.25 -23.26
C VAL A 128 3.10 18.09 -24.41
N THR A 129 3.38 19.39 -24.40
CA THR A 129 3.05 20.25 -25.54
C THR A 129 4.20 20.24 -26.54
N THR A 130 3.90 19.84 -27.78
CA THR A 130 4.80 19.88 -28.93
C THR A 130 4.31 20.97 -29.89
N THR A 131 5.22 21.66 -30.58
CA THR A 131 4.84 22.59 -31.65
C THR A 131 5.15 21.98 -33.01
N ALA A 132 4.18 21.90 -33.92
CA ALA A 132 4.42 21.43 -35.29
C ALA A 132 4.57 22.63 -36.23
N ASP A 133 5.76 22.76 -36.82
CA ASP A 133 6.02 23.68 -37.93
C ASP A 133 5.63 22.98 -39.24
N TYR A 134 4.78 23.61 -40.05
CA TYR A 134 4.57 23.21 -41.44
C TYR A 134 5.39 24.16 -42.31
N CYS A 135 6.40 23.66 -43.00
CA CYS A 135 7.02 24.38 -44.10
C CYS A 135 6.17 24.07 -45.34
N GLU A 136 5.35 25.02 -45.80
CA GLU A 136 4.84 24.97 -47.18
C GLU A 136 6.06 25.20 -48.08
N ASP A 137 6.46 24.17 -48.83
CA ASP A 137 7.42 24.29 -49.93
C ASP A 137 6.80 25.24 -50.99
N LEU A 138 7.30 26.48 -51.05
CA LEU A 138 6.97 27.53 -52.03
C LEU A 138 7.81 27.35 -53.32
#